data_AF-A0A7D9DLC7-F1
#
_entry.id   AF-A0A7D9DLC7-F1
#
_cell.length_a   1.000
_cell.length_b   1.000
_cell.length_c   1.000
_cell.angle_alpha   90.00
_cell.angle_beta   90.00
_cell.angle_gamma   90.00
#
_symmetry.space_group_name_H-M   'P 1'
#
loop_
_entity.id
_entity.type
_entity.pdbx_description
1 polymer ?
#
loop_
_entity_poly.entity_id
_entity_poly.type
_entity_poly.pdbx_seq_one_letter_code
_entity_poly.pdbx_strand_id
1 'polypeptide(L)'
;MEEKLKGKIQLLSLTISETNGVLDKGIPEKIERHKDALSKVIASIEESKREVEQSKLEKGELLEDVEAWGHEIEEKIDEGDTEITRLREYLDDSFECKECVSIEDRKRKLRDKGLCFNCTGNNHRAAQCRSRTNCLNCKQKHHTSICDKVIGEQKAMTASTEGEKSPEQLSGTSGRIEDRLKLNLQTNKDEELEKVLIDVEVALNGRPLCYVEEDIQQPVLTPNSMLFSQTNQLPELKHHHLEDQSLRKRAKYLTKCKEAMWLRWTKEYIRGLRERHCVNKTDGSKDCGLKVGEVVIIRGDEKNRNLSKLGIVQEFIKGKDGIVRGAKLRAGKSYLERPVQHLYPLELSCDKPIELEREKSDLNPEASV
;
A
#
# COMPACT_ATOMS: atom_id res chain seq x y z
N MET A 1 -39.87 -11.05 14.51
CA MET A 1 -38.53 -10.55 14.11
C MET A 1 -37.64 -10.35 15.33
N GLU A 2 -38.16 -9.72 16.40
CA GLU A 2 -37.44 -9.55 17.67
C GLU A 2 -36.99 -10.86 18.35
N GLU A 3 -37.85 -11.88 18.43
CA GLU A 3 -37.46 -13.20 18.99
C GLU A 3 -36.30 -13.85 18.22
N LYS A 4 -36.25 -13.66 16.89
CA LYS A 4 -35.17 -14.16 16.04
C LYS A 4 -33.86 -13.41 16.32
N LEU A 5 -33.94 -12.08 16.53
CA LEU A 5 -32.79 -11.26 16.91
C LEU A 5 -32.26 -11.63 18.29
N LYS A 6 -33.15 -11.84 19.27
CA LYS A 6 -32.80 -12.30 20.61
C LYS A 6 -32.04 -13.64 20.60
N GLY A 7 -32.47 -14.59 19.77
CA GLY A 7 -31.76 -15.85 19.56
C GLY A 7 -30.35 -15.65 18.97
N LYS A 8 -30.16 -14.68 18.05
CA LYS A 8 -28.83 -14.35 17.51
C LYS A 8 -27.92 -13.68 18.54
N ILE A 9 -28.45 -12.82 19.42
CA ILE A 9 -27.69 -12.18 20.51
C ILE A 9 -27.24 -13.23 21.55
N GLN A 10 -28.11 -14.20 21.87
CA GLN A 10 -27.73 -15.32 22.71
C GLN A 10 -26.63 -16.18 22.07
N LEU A 11 -26.71 -16.42 20.76
CA LEU A 11 -25.66 -17.09 20.01
C LEU A 11 -24.33 -16.32 20.02
N LEU A 12 -24.36 -15.00 19.90
CA LEU A 12 -23.18 -14.14 20.04
C LEU A 12 -22.55 -14.29 21.42
N SER A 13 -23.35 -14.18 22.48
CA SER A 13 -22.90 -14.34 23.87
C SER A 13 -22.25 -15.71 24.12
N LEU A 14 -22.86 -16.78 23.59
CA LEU A 14 -22.29 -18.14 23.65
C LEU A 14 -20.94 -18.21 22.92
N THR A 15 -20.86 -17.68 21.71
CA THR A 15 -19.63 -17.69 20.90
C THR A 15 -18.50 -16.88 21.57
N ILE A 16 -18.84 -15.74 22.20
CA ILE A 16 -17.89 -14.95 23.00
C ILE A 16 -17.35 -15.79 24.16
N SER A 17 -18.21 -16.51 24.88
CA SER A 17 -17.80 -17.33 26.03
C SER A 17 -16.79 -18.44 25.66
N GLU A 18 -16.86 -18.96 24.43
CA GLU A 18 -15.95 -19.99 23.93
C GLU A 18 -14.56 -19.43 23.58
N THR A 19 -14.41 -18.11 23.48
CA THR A 19 -13.19 -17.48 22.96
C THR A 19 -11.94 -17.79 23.77
N ASN A 20 -12.03 -17.75 25.10
CA ASN A 20 -10.90 -18.11 25.97
C ASN A 20 -10.45 -19.56 25.71
N GLY A 21 -11.39 -20.49 25.53
CA GLY A 21 -11.07 -21.89 25.24
C GLY A 21 -10.47 -22.13 23.85
N VAL A 22 -10.68 -21.22 22.89
CA VAL A 22 -10.01 -21.23 21.59
C VAL A 22 -8.60 -20.64 21.69
N LEU A 23 -8.44 -19.55 22.45
CA LEU A 23 -7.15 -18.92 22.72
C LEU A 23 -6.21 -19.87 23.48
N ASP A 24 -6.71 -20.58 24.49
CA ASP A 24 -5.92 -21.54 25.29
C ASP A 24 -5.31 -22.67 24.44
N LYS A 25 -6.00 -23.06 23.36
CA LYS A 25 -5.49 -24.08 22.42
C LYS A 25 -4.36 -23.55 21.55
N GLY A 26 -4.27 -22.23 21.36
CA GLY A 26 -3.18 -21.55 20.67
C GLY A 26 -2.99 -21.92 19.19
N ILE A 27 -3.97 -22.57 18.55
CA ILE A 27 -3.89 -22.99 17.14
C ILE A 27 -4.37 -21.83 16.24
N PRO A 28 -3.49 -21.20 15.43
CA PRO A 28 -3.84 -19.99 14.66
C PRO A 28 -5.04 -20.20 13.72
N GLU A 29 -5.15 -21.35 13.05
CA GLU A 29 -6.27 -21.64 12.13
C GLU A 29 -7.60 -21.86 12.86
N LYS A 30 -7.58 -22.23 14.15
CA LYS A 30 -8.80 -22.30 14.96
C LYS A 30 -9.22 -20.91 15.42
N ILE A 31 -8.26 -20.08 15.78
CA ILE A 31 -8.50 -18.70 16.20
C ILE A 31 -9.05 -17.86 15.05
N GLU A 32 -8.48 -18.00 13.84
CA GLU A 32 -8.99 -17.31 12.65
C GLU A 32 -10.42 -17.75 12.30
N ARG A 33 -10.72 -19.06 12.38
CA ARG A 33 -12.08 -19.57 12.18
C ARG A 33 -13.07 -19.06 13.22
N HIS A 34 -12.65 -18.94 14.49
CA HIS A 34 -13.48 -18.42 15.58
C HIS A 34 -13.76 -16.93 15.40
N LYS A 35 -12.75 -16.14 15.01
CA LYS A 35 -12.89 -14.73 14.64
C LYS A 35 -13.91 -14.56 13.51
N ASP A 36 -13.78 -15.35 12.44
CA ASP A 36 -14.70 -15.30 11.30
C ASP A 36 -16.13 -15.70 11.69
N ALA A 37 -16.29 -16.65 12.62
CA ALA A 37 -17.60 -17.02 13.16
C ALA A 37 -18.24 -15.86 13.93
N LEU A 38 -17.51 -15.21 14.83
CA LEU A 38 -17.98 -14.01 15.55
C LEU A 38 -18.38 -12.90 14.58
N SER A 39 -17.53 -12.57 13.59
CA SER A 39 -17.83 -11.53 12.59
C SER A 39 -19.10 -11.84 11.78
N LYS A 40 -19.35 -13.11 11.44
CA LYS A 40 -20.58 -13.53 10.74
C LYS A 40 -21.82 -13.41 11.63
N VAL A 41 -21.72 -13.75 12.91
CA VAL A 41 -22.84 -13.63 13.86
C VAL A 41 -23.19 -12.15 14.05
N ILE A 42 -22.20 -11.27 14.24
CA ILE A 42 -22.39 -9.82 14.35
C ILE A 42 -23.08 -9.26 13.11
N ALA A 43 -22.57 -9.55 11.90
CA ALA A 43 -23.18 -9.08 10.66
C ALA A 43 -24.66 -9.55 10.52
N SER A 44 -24.96 -10.76 10.99
CA SER A 44 -26.34 -11.27 10.99
C SER A 44 -27.24 -10.59 12.03
N ILE A 45 -26.69 -10.12 13.15
CA ILE A 45 -27.41 -9.32 14.16
C ILE A 45 -27.70 -7.93 13.61
N GLU A 46 -26.72 -7.26 13.01
CA GLU A 46 -26.89 -5.95 12.40
C GLU A 46 -27.96 -5.94 11.31
N GLU A 47 -28.00 -6.96 10.46
CA GLU A 47 -29.04 -7.12 9.44
C GLU A 47 -30.43 -7.24 10.07
N SER A 48 -30.60 -8.11 11.07
CA SER A 48 -31.89 -8.26 11.75
C SER A 48 -32.26 -7.09 12.66
N LYS A 49 -31.29 -6.31 13.16
CA LYS A 49 -31.53 -5.06 13.86
C LYS A 49 -32.22 -4.07 12.91
N ARG A 50 -31.67 -3.86 11.71
CA ARG A 50 -32.25 -2.96 10.69
C ARG A 50 -33.65 -3.37 10.28
N GLU A 51 -33.90 -4.67 10.11
CA GLU A 51 -35.24 -5.21 9.81
C GLU A 51 -36.26 -4.89 10.93
N VAL A 52 -35.83 -4.99 12.20
CA VAL A 52 -36.70 -4.69 13.35
C VAL A 52 -36.93 -3.19 13.48
N GLU A 53 -35.89 -2.35 13.33
CA GLU A 53 -36.02 -0.88 13.35
C GLU A 53 -36.98 -0.40 12.26
N GLN A 54 -36.84 -0.91 11.04
CA GLN A 54 -37.78 -0.62 9.95
C GLN A 54 -39.22 -1.01 10.32
N SER A 55 -39.42 -2.21 10.88
CA SER A 55 -40.76 -2.66 11.28
C SER A 55 -41.36 -1.84 12.43
N LYS A 56 -40.54 -1.34 13.35
CA LYS A 56 -40.98 -0.46 14.45
C LYS A 56 -41.39 0.92 13.93
N LEU A 57 -40.61 1.49 13.00
CA LEU A 57 -40.95 2.75 12.34
C LEU A 57 -42.23 2.65 11.51
N GLU A 58 -42.43 1.54 10.78
CA GLU A 58 -43.66 1.29 10.01
C GLU A 58 -44.92 1.18 10.89
N LYS A 59 -44.77 0.73 12.15
CA LYS A 59 -45.86 0.67 13.13
C LYS A 59 -46.14 2.00 13.82
N GLY A 60 -45.34 3.03 13.55
CA GLY A 60 -45.49 4.37 14.13
C GLY A 60 -44.99 4.48 15.57
N GLU A 61 -44.05 3.63 15.98
CA GLU A 61 -43.35 3.80 17.26
C GLU A 61 -42.53 5.11 17.26
N LEU A 62 -42.34 5.70 18.45
CA LEU A 62 -41.56 6.92 18.60
C LEU A 62 -40.10 6.65 18.25
N LEU A 63 -39.49 7.56 17.49
CA LEU A 63 -38.10 7.44 17.04
C LEU A 63 -37.13 7.26 18.22
N GLU A 64 -37.35 7.99 19.32
CA GLU A 64 -36.53 7.93 20.54
C GLU A 64 -36.53 6.52 21.18
N ASP A 65 -37.68 5.83 21.17
CA ASP A 65 -37.79 4.47 21.72
C ASP A 65 -37.08 3.44 20.81
N VAL A 66 -37.13 3.66 19.49
CA VAL A 66 -36.42 2.83 18.50
C VAL A 66 -34.91 3.01 18.62
N GLU A 67 -34.43 4.24 18.77
CA GLU A 67 -33.02 4.56 18.97
C GLU A 67 -32.47 4.01 20.28
N ALA A 68 -33.20 4.18 21.39
CA ALA A 68 -32.82 3.63 22.69
C ALA A 68 -32.70 2.10 22.65
N TRP A 69 -33.66 1.43 22.02
CA TRP A 69 -33.60 -0.01 21.77
C TRP A 69 -32.42 -0.38 20.88
N GLY A 70 -32.16 0.38 19.82
CA GLY A 70 -31.04 0.16 18.91
C GLY A 70 -29.68 0.24 19.60
N HIS A 71 -29.53 1.15 20.56
CA HIS A 71 -28.31 1.31 21.36
C HIS A 71 -28.03 0.10 22.27
N GLU A 72 -29.06 -0.49 22.89
CA GLU A 72 -28.91 -1.70 23.72
C GLU A 72 -28.36 -2.89 22.90
N ILE A 73 -28.78 -2.99 21.63
CA ILE A 73 -28.28 -4.02 20.71
C ILE A 73 -26.85 -3.72 20.24
N GLU A 74 -26.52 -2.45 20.03
CA GLU A 74 -25.16 -2.00 19.70
C GLU A 74 -24.15 -2.31 20.81
N GLU A 75 -24.52 -2.10 22.07
CA GLU A 75 -23.66 -2.45 23.21
C GLU A 75 -23.28 -3.95 23.19
N LYS A 76 -24.21 -4.83 22.77
CA LYS A 76 -23.93 -6.27 22.61
C LYS A 76 -23.07 -6.59 21.40
N ILE A 77 -23.18 -5.82 20.34
CA ILE A 77 -22.29 -5.94 19.17
C ILE A 77 -20.88 -5.51 19.56
N ASP A 78 -20.74 -4.42 20.30
CA ASP A 78 -19.45 -3.89 20.78
C ASP A 78 -18.69 -4.88 21.66
N GLU A 79 -19.39 -5.65 22.52
CA GLU A 79 -18.80 -6.76 23.27
C GLU A 79 -18.15 -7.80 22.33
N GLY A 80 -18.85 -8.15 21.23
CA GLY A 80 -18.35 -9.07 20.21
C GLY A 80 -17.18 -8.51 19.41
N ASP A 81 -17.23 -7.23 19.03
CA ASP A 81 -16.17 -6.55 18.28
C ASP A 81 -14.90 -6.34 19.11
N THR A 82 -15.05 -6.13 20.42
CA THR A 82 -13.94 -6.12 21.38
C THR A 82 -13.21 -7.47 21.38
N GLU A 83 -13.96 -8.57 21.40
CA GLU A 83 -13.35 -9.90 21.40
C GLU A 83 -12.74 -10.30 20.04
N ILE A 84 -13.34 -9.87 18.91
CA ILE A 84 -12.71 -9.97 17.58
C ILE A 84 -11.38 -9.21 17.55
N THR A 85 -11.32 -8.04 18.16
CA THR A 85 -10.09 -7.24 18.24
C THR A 85 -9.03 -7.98 19.05
N ARG A 86 -9.40 -8.54 20.20
CA ARG A 86 -8.52 -9.38 21.03
C ARG A 86 -7.98 -10.60 20.27
N LEU A 87 -8.80 -11.27 19.48
CA LEU A 87 -8.39 -12.42 18.64
C LEU A 87 -7.40 -12.00 17.54
N ARG A 88 -7.62 -10.83 16.91
CA ARG A 88 -6.68 -10.27 15.93
C ARG A 88 -5.34 -9.94 16.57
N GLU A 89 -5.34 -9.34 17.74
CA GLU A 89 -4.11 -9.03 18.50
C GLU A 89 -3.35 -10.31 18.86
N TYR A 90 -4.05 -11.36 19.29
CA TYR A 90 -3.42 -12.64 19.59
C TYR A 90 -2.77 -13.27 18.35
N LEU A 91 -3.46 -13.27 17.21
CA LEU A 91 -2.90 -13.77 15.95
C LEU A 91 -1.67 -12.97 15.53
N ASP A 92 -1.74 -11.64 15.64
CA ASP A 92 -0.63 -10.73 15.36
C ASP A 92 0.58 -10.99 16.28
N ASP A 93 0.35 -11.20 17.58
CA ASP A 93 1.40 -11.53 18.56
C ASP A 93 1.95 -12.95 18.36
N SER A 94 1.20 -13.89 17.76
CA SER A 94 1.67 -15.25 17.45
C SER A 94 2.73 -15.29 16.33
N PHE A 95 2.78 -14.25 15.48
CA PHE A 95 3.82 -14.07 14.47
C PHE A 95 5.07 -13.38 15.01
N GLU A 96 5.06 -12.89 16.25
CA GLU A 96 6.25 -12.38 16.91
C GLU A 96 7.04 -13.52 17.57
N CYS A 97 8.25 -13.80 17.07
CA CYS A 97 9.18 -14.64 17.83
C CYS A 97 9.57 -13.88 19.12
N LYS A 98 8.88 -14.18 20.24
CA LYS A 98 9.17 -13.65 21.59
C LYS A 98 10.61 -13.92 22.03
N GLU A 99 11.25 -14.92 21.43
CA GLU A 99 12.63 -15.27 21.72
C GLU A 99 13.67 -14.65 20.75
N CYS A 100 13.27 -13.91 19.71
CA CYS A 100 14.15 -13.40 18.64
C CYS A 100 13.93 -11.90 18.39
N VAL A 101 14.24 -11.09 19.40
CA VAL A 101 13.87 -9.67 19.44
C VAL A 101 14.70 -8.84 18.45
N SER A 102 16.02 -9.09 18.36
CA SER A 102 16.91 -8.35 17.45
C SER A 102 17.31 -9.14 16.18
N ILE A 103 17.82 -8.42 15.18
CA ILE A 103 18.46 -9.02 14.00
C ILE A 103 19.65 -9.89 14.42
N GLU A 104 20.42 -9.43 15.41
CA GLU A 104 21.59 -10.16 15.90
C GLU A 104 21.18 -11.44 16.63
N ASP A 105 20.08 -11.44 17.39
CA ASP A 105 19.52 -12.66 18.00
C ASP A 105 19.05 -13.65 16.94
N ARG A 106 18.45 -13.17 15.84
CA ARG A 106 18.05 -14.03 14.71
C ARG A 106 19.26 -14.62 14.01
N LYS A 107 20.30 -13.84 13.76
CA LYS A 107 21.57 -14.33 13.20
C LYS A 107 22.23 -15.34 14.12
N ARG A 108 22.26 -15.08 15.43
CA ARG A 108 22.80 -16.00 16.45
C ARG A 108 22.03 -17.32 16.43
N LYS A 109 20.70 -17.29 16.50
CA LYS A 109 19.89 -18.53 16.48
C LYS A 109 20.01 -19.34 15.21
N LEU A 110 20.04 -18.69 14.04
CA LEU A 110 20.27 -19.37 12.77
C LEU A 110 21.66 -20.03 12.75
N ARG A 111 22.68 -19.38 13.34
CA ARG A 111 24.03 -19.92 13.49
C ARG A 111 24.05 -21.12 14.44
N ASP A 112 23.46 -20.98 15.64
CA ASP A 112 23.43 -22.01 16.68
C ASP A 112 22.70 -23.27 16.22
N LYS A 113 21.62 -23.09 15.45
CA LYS A 113 20.84 -24.20 14.86
C LYS A 113 21.42 -24.73 13.55
N GLY A 114 22.54 -24.17 13.06
CA GLY A 114 23.17 -24.59 11.81
C GLY A 114 22.30 -24.37 10.56
N LEU A 115 21.41 -23.38 10.58
CA LEU A 115 20.47 -23.07 9.51
C LEU A 115 21.09 -22.09 8.49
N CYS A 116 20.72 -22.28 7.22
CA CYS A 116 21.16 -21.40 6.14
C CYS A 116 20.60 -19.97 6.32
N PHE A 117 21.47 -18.96 6.34
CA PHE A 117 21.06 -17.56 6.44
C PHE A 117 20.21 -17.04 5.25
N ASN A 118 20.09 -17.79 4.15
CA ASN A 118 19.25 -17.39 3.01
C ASN A 118 17.87 -18.04 3.02
N CYS A 119 17.81 -19.37 3.07
CA CYS A 119 16.55 -20.11 2.97
C CYS A 119 16.08 -20.72 4.29
N THR A 120 16.84 -20.54 5.38
CA THR A 120 16.59 -21.15 6.71
C THR A 120 16.56 -22.68 6.73
N GLY A 121 16.93 -23.34 5.62
CA GLY A 121 17.04 -24.80 5.54
C GLY A 121 18.34 -25.34 6.12
N ASN A 122 18.35 -26.64 6.39
CA ASN A 122 19.46 -27.32 7.03
C ASN A 122 20.59 -27.64 6.02
N ASN A 123 21.77 -27.99 6.56
CA ASN A 123 22.86 -28.65 5.84
C ASN A 123 23.52 -27.85 4.70
N HIS A 124 23.49 -26.52 4.74
CA HIS A 124 24.31 -25.68 3.86
C HIS A 124 24.41 -24.24 4.36
N ARG A 125 25.45 -23.52 3.91
CA ARG A 125 25.61 -22.07 4.14
C ARG A 125 24.97 -21.25 3.02
N ALA A 126 24.67 -19.98 3.28
CA ALA A 126 24.07 -19.07 2.29
C ALA A 126 24.87 -18.99 0.97
N ALA A 127 26.21 -19.04 1.04
CA ALA A 127 27.07 -19.10 -0.15
C ALA A 127 26.72 -20.28 -1.07
N GLN A 128 26.53 -21.46 -0.49
CA GLN A 128 26.22 -22.72 -1.18
C GLN A 128 24.71 -22.95 -1.37
N CYS A 129 23.87 -21.99 -0.99
CA CYS A 129 22.43 -22.12 -1.08
C CYS A 129 21.96 -22.11 -2.55
N ARG A 130 21.13 -23.10 -2.90
CA ARG A 130 20.50 -23.23 -4.22
C ARG A 130 19.25 -22.36 -4.38
N SER A 131 18.74 -21.78 -3.28
CA SER A 131 17.61 -20.86 -3.35
C SER A 131 18.00 -19.62 -4.14
N ARG A 132 17.13 -19.25 -5.09
CA ARG A 132 17.22 -18.01 -5.89
C ARG A 132 16.60 -16.82 -5.16
N THR A 133 16.06 -17.01 -3.97
CA THR A 133 15.52 -15.93 -3.15
C THR A 133 16.66 -15.05 -2.68
N ASN A 134 16.56 -13.76 -2.94
CA ASN A 134 17.48 -12.74 -2.46
C ASN A 134 16.73 -11.82 -1.51
N CYS A 135 17.47 -11.13 -0.64
CA CYS A 135 16.92 -10.15 0.27
C CYS A 135 16.16 -9.07 -0.50
N LEU A 136 14.92 -8.79 -0.09
CA LEU A 136 14.09 -7.77 -0.73
C LEU A 136 14.59 -6.34 -0.47
N ASN A 137 15.43 -6.14 0.57
CA ASN A 137 15.96 -4.81 0.89
C ASN A 137 17.22 -4.49 0.11
N CYS A 138 18.20 -5.42 0.10
CA CYS A 138 19.53 -5.13 -0.43
C CYS A 138 19.95 -6.00 -1.61
N LYS A 139 19.09 -6.93 -2.04
CA LYS A 139 19.32 -7.89 -3.14
C LYS A 139 20.49 -8.84 -2.94
N GLN A 140 21.10 -8.87 -1.75
CA GLN A 140 22.16 -9.82 -1.39
C GLN A 140 21.59 -11.18 -0.93
N LYS A 141 22.46 -12.18 -0.89
CA LYS A 141 22.10 -13.59 -0.63
C LYS A 141 21.92 -13.89 0.87
N HIS A 142 20.82 -13.42 1.43
CA HIS A 142 20.35 -13.71 2.78
C HIS A 142 18.84 -13.49 2.92
N HIS A 143 18.26 -14.02 3.98
CA HIS A 143 16.85 -13.87 4.29
C HIS A 143 16.55 -12.42 4.72
N THR A 144 15.46 -11.84 4.22
CA THR A 144 15.13 -10.42 4.43
C THR A 144 15.06 -10.02 5.92
N SER A 145 14.70 -10.95 6.82
CA SER A 145 14.57 -10.69 8.26
C SER A 145 15.88 -10.54 9.03
N ILE A 146 17.03 -10.81 8.40
CA ILE A 146 18.38 -10.65 8.98
C ILE A 146 19.21 -9.60 8.25
N CYS A 147 18.56 -8.77 7.43
CA CYS A 147 19.23 -7.73 6.66
C CYS A 147 19.49 -6.51 7.54
N ASP A 148 20.74 -6.04 7.59
CA ASP A 148 21.13 -4.84 8.34
C ASP A 148 20.86 -3.53 7.57
N LYS A 149 20.51 -3.62 6.28
CA LYS A 149 20.32 -2.44 5.42
C LYS A 149 18.88 -1.94 5.45
N VAL A 150 18.71 -0.66 5.76
CA VAL A 150 17.43 0.08 5.70
C VAL A 150 17.08 0.35 4.22
N ILE A 151 15.79 0.36 3.90
CA ILE A 151 15.33 0.72 2.55
C ILE A 151 15.64 2.20 2.32
N GLY A 152 16.50 2.51 1.34
CA GLY A 152 16.79 3.90 0.91
C GLY A 152 18.28 4.21 0.65
N GLU A 153 19.22 3.50 1.27
CA GLU A 153 20.66 3.83 1.15
C GLU A 153 21.29 3.46 -0.21
N GLN A 154 20.60 2.66 -1.04
CA GLN A 154 21.22 2.09 -2.25
C GLN A 154 21.31 3.04 -3.45
N LYS A 155 20.72 4.24 -3.40
CA LYS A 155 20.75 5.16 -4.57
C LYS A 155 21.98 6.07 -4.64
N ALA A 156 22.82 6.13 -3.60
CA ALA A 156 23.96 7.06 -3.57
C ALA A 156 25.29 6.51 -4.11
N MET A 157 25.40 5.21 -4.45
CA MET A 157 26.71 4.58 -4.76
C MET A 157 26.88 4.08 -6.20
N THR A 158 26.02 4.44 -7.15
CA THR A 158 26.23 4.09 -8.57
C THR A 158 26.31 5.33 -9.46
N ALA A 159 27.25 6.21 -9.13
CA ALA A 159 27.85 7.12 -10.09
C ALA A 159 29.26 7.46 -9.58
N SER A 160 30.27 7.10 -10.38
CA SER A 160 31.63 7.66 -10.47
C SER A 160 32.71 6.58 -10.49
N THR A 161 33.15 6.27 -11.71
CA THR A 161 34.53 5.92 -12.00
C THR A 161 35.39 7.19 -11.91
N GLU A 162 36.50 7.05 -11.18
CA GLU A 162 37.76 7.82 -11.24
C GLU A 162 37.78 9.30 -10.80
N GLY A 163 38.67 9.59 -9.85
CA GLY A 163 39.01 10.94 -9.39
C GLY A 163 39.39 10.98 -7.91
N GLU A 164 40.67 10.77 -7.61
CA GLU A 164 41.28 10.86 -6.29
C GLU A 164 41.00 12.19 -5.57
N LYS A 165 40.49 12.15 -4.32
CA LYS A 165 40.87 13.06 -3.22
C LYS A 165 40.75 12.35 -1.86
N SER A 166 41.73 12.65 -1.00
CA SER A 166 42.00 12.08 0.33
C SER A 166 40.82 12.16 1.32
N PRO A 167 40.67 11.20 2.26
CA PRO A 167 39.57 11.14 3.20
C PRO A 167 39.93 11.78 4.55
N GLU A 168 39.51 13.02 4.77
CA GLU A 168 39.41 13.56 6.13
C GLU A 168 38.05 14.23 6.32
N GLN A 169 37.38 13.81 7.39
CA GLN A 169 36.16 14.40 7.96
C GLN A 169 34.85 14.14 7.22
N LEU A 170 34.20 13.01 7.53
CA LEU A 170 32.72 12.86 7.59
C LEU A 170 32.37 11.50 8.21
N SER A 171 32.75 11.30 9.48
CA SER A 171 32.17 10.28 10.35
C SER A 171 31.55 11.01 11.54
N GLY A 172 30.23 11.11 11.59
CA GLY A 172 29.58 11.80 12.72
C GLY A 172 28.08 12.05 12.62
N THR A 173 27.45 11.85 11.47
CA THR A 173 26.03 12.22 11.29
C THR A 173 25.06 11.04 11.31
N SER A 174 25.50 9.81 11.08
CA SER A 174 24.62 8.63 11.01
C SER A 174 24.06 8.22 12.39
N GLY A 175 24.88 8.21 13.46
CA GLY A 175 24.42 7.88 14.81
C GLY A 175 23.44 8.91 15.40
N ARG A 176 23.58 10.19 15.04
CA ARG A 176 22.73 11.28 15.54
C ARG A 176 21.29 11.25 15.01
N ILE A 177 21.05 10.62 13.86
CA ILE A 177 19.71 10.52 13.24
C ILE A 177 18.96 9.35 13.85
N GLU A 178 19.61 8.20 14.05
CA GLU A 178 19.02 7.04 14.72
C GLU A 178 18.66 7.35 16.19
N ASP A 179 19.51 8.08 16.90
CA ASP A 179 19.24 8.48 18.28
C ASP A 179 18.11 9.51 18.38
N ARG A 180 17.97 10.42 17.41
CA ARG A 180 16.82 11.35 17.33
C ARG A 180 15.52 10.63 16.95
N LEU A 181 15.58 9.62 16.08
CA LEU A 181 14.43 8.78 15.73
C LEU A 181 13.96 7.93 16.92
N LYS A 182 14.90 7.42 17.73
CA LYS A 182 14.62 6.67 18.97
C LYS A 182 14.02 7.57 20.06
N LEU A 183 14.54 8.78 20.25
CA LEU A 183 14.00 9.73 21.23
C LEU A 183 12.58 10.22 20.85
N ASN A 184 12.31 10.43 19.55
CA ASN A 184 11.01 10.88 19.04
C ASN A 184 9.94 9.77 18.96
N LEU A 185 10.25 8.51 19.31
CA LEU A 185 9.26 7.43 19.42
C LEU A 185 8.63 7.37 20.83
N GLN A 186 9.20 8.10 21.78
CA GLN A 186 8.76 8.17 23.18
C GLN A 186 7.82 9.36 23.49
N THR A 187 7.53 10.23 22.53
CA THR A 187 6.79 11.49 22.75
C THR A 187 5.43 11.58 22.02
N ASN A 188 4.64 12.57 22.42
CA ASN A 188 3.19 12.83 22.24
C ASN A 188 2.49 12.41 20.91
N LYS A 189 1.16 12.19 21.00
CA LYS A 189 0.25 11.87 19.87
C LYS A 189 0.37 12.84 18.67
N ASP A 190 0.69 14.12 18.94
CA ASP A 190 0.76 15.16 17.90
C ASP A 190 1.97 15.00 16.97
N GLU A 191 3.13 14.58 17.50
CA GLU A 191 4.34 14.31 16.70
C GLU A 191 4.17 13.07 15.81
N GLU A 192 3.31 12.14 16.22
CA GLU A 192 2.97 10.97 15.41
C GLU A 192 2.08 11.33 14.22
N LEU A 193 1.10 12.20 14.45
CA LEU A 193 0.24 12.72 13.39
C LEU A 193 1.08 13.51 12.39
N GLU A 194 1.99 14.35 12.86
CA GLU A 194 2.95 15.08 12.03
C GLU A 194 3.78 14.13 11.13
N LYS A 195 4.31 13.03 11.70
CA LYS A 195 5.05 12.02 10.90
C LYS A 195 4.19 11.33 9.85
N VAL A 196 2.92 11.09 10.13
CA VAL A 196 1.99 10.53 9.15
C VAL A 196 1.69 11.55 8.06
N LEU A 197 1.47 12.81 8.42
CA LEU A 197 1.19 13.90 7.48
C LEU A 197 2.38 14.19 6.55
N ILE A 198 3.60 14.26 7.08
CA ILE A 198 4.81 14.48 6.27
C ILE A 198 5.02 13.32 5.28
N ASP A 199 4.77 12.08 5.71
CA ASP A 199 4.88 10.91 4.83
C ASP A 199 3.80 10.91 3.73
N VAL A 200 2.58 11.32 4.08
CA VAL A 200 1.51 11.54 3.12
C VAL A 200 1.91 12.65 2.13
N GLU A 201 2.42 13.79 2.58
CA GLU A 201 2.86 14.90 1.73
C GLU A 201 3.93 14.44 0.72
N VAL A 202 4.96 13.74 1.21
CA VAL A 202 6.03 13.22 0.35
C VAL A 202 5.49 12.24 -0.67
N ALA A 203 4.59 11.33 -0.28
CA ALA A 203 3.97 10.37 -1.19
C ALA A 203 3.04 11.05 -2.23
N LEU A 204 2.24 12.02 -1.80
CA LEU A 204 1.37 12.82 -2.66
C LEU A 204 2.18 13.60 -3.71
N ASN A 205 3.27 14.22 -3.29
CA ASN A 205 4.11 15.03 -4.15
C ASN A 205 5.15 14.21 -4.93
N GLY A 206 5.29 12.92 -4.65
CA GLY A 206 6.04 11.96 -5.45
C GLY A 206 5.25 11.37 -6.62
N ARG A 207 3.98 11.77 -6.82
CA ARG A 207 3.12 11.22 -7.88
C ARG A 207 3.59 11.68 -9.28
N PRO A 208 3.51 10.81 -10.31
CA PRO A 208 3.90 11.17 -11.66
C PRO A 208 2.87 12.11 -12.33
N LEU A 209 3.31 13.29 -12.77
CA LEU A 209 2.50 14.28 -13.51
C LEU A 209 2.59 14.08 -15.03
N CYS A 210 3.81 14.08 -15.56
CA CYS A 210 4.13 13.87 -16.97
C CYS A 210 5.54 13.29 -17.12
N TYR A 211 5.88 12.84 -18.33
CA TYR A 211 7.22 12.38 -18.68
C TYR A 211 7.89 13.43 -19.57
N VAL A 212 9.22 13.53 -19.49
CA VAL A 212 9.98 14.36 -20.44
C VAL A 212 10.18 13.53 -21.72
N GLU A 213 9.78 14.06 -22.87
CA GLU A 213 9.57 13.30 -24.11
C GLU A 213 10.82 12.63 -24.71
N GLU A 214 12.02 12.91 -24.20
CA GLU A 214 13.28 12.44 -24.79
C GLU A 214 13.74 11.03 -24.32
N ASP A 215 13.33 10.54 -23.14
CA ASP A 215 13.64 9.16 -22.68
C ASP A 215 12.74 8.69 -21.51
N ILE A 216 12.21 7.47 -21.59
CA ILE A 216 11.43 6.81 -20.50
C ILE A 216 12.31 6.52 -19.27
N GLN A 217 13.64 6.48 -19.47
CA GLN A 217 14.60 6.32 -18.38
C GLN A 217 14.87 7.63 -17.63
N GLN A 218 14.46 8.78 -18.19
CA GLN A 218 14.54 10.03 -17.46
C GLN A 218 13.50 10.09 -16.34
N PRO A 219 13.83 10.78 -15.24
CA PRO A 219 12.93 10.92 -14.12
C PRO A 219 11.63 11.60 -14.57
N VAL A 220 10.52 10.96 -14.22
CA VAL A 220 9.17 11.46 -14.47
C VAL A 220 8.99 12.75 -13.69
N LEU A 221 8.35 13.75 -14.28
CA LEU A 221 8.05 14.98 -13.58
C LEU A 221 7.03 14.67 -12.50
N THR A 222 7.38 14.97 -11.26
CA THR A 222 6.51 14.90 -10.08
C THR A 222 6.35 16.30 -9.52
N PRO A 223 5.32 16.60 -8.71
CA PRO A 223 5.24 17.90 -8.03
C PRO A 223 6.52 18.23 -7.26
N ASN A 224 7.11 17.22 -6.59
CA ASN A 224 8.37 17.37 -5.88
C ASN A 224 9.52 17.72 -6.83
N SER A 225 9.69 17.02 -7.95
CA SER A 225 10.80 17.30 -8.88
C SER A 225 10.61 18.60 -9.68
N MET A 226 9.36 19.05 -9.83
CA MET A 226 9.02 20.32 -10.47
C MET A 226 9.36 21.52 -9.57
N LEU A 227 9.08 21.41 -8.27
CA LEU A 227 9.31 22.47 -7.30
C LEU A 227 10.71 22.41 -6.67
N PHE A 228 11.29 21.22 -6.57
CA PHE A 228 12.57 20.96 -5.92
C PHE A 228 13.46 20.09 -6.82
N SER A 229 14.75 20.42 -6.93
CA SER A 229 15.70 19.63 -7.75
C SER A 229 16.03 18.26 -7.16
N GLN A 230 15.62 17.97 -5.91
CA GLN A 230 15.84 16.71 -5.22
C GLN A 230 14.52 16.12 -4.75
N THR A 231 14.35 14.80 -4.90
CA THR A 231 13.20 14.08 -4.37
C THR A 231 13.35 13.87 -2.87
N ASN A 232 12.41 14.35 -2.07
CA ASN A 232 12.34 14.00 -0.66
C ASN A 232 12.05 12.49 -0.54
N GLN A 233 13.02 11.72 -0.07
CA GLN A 233 12.81 10.32 0.30
C GLN A 233 12.92 10.22 1.81
N LEU A 234 11.81 9.87 2.46
CA LEU A 234 11.80 9.60 3.88
C LEU A 234 12.38 8.20 4.13
N PRO A 235 13.40 8.05 5.00
CA PRO A 235 13.85 6.74 5.43
C PRO A 235 12.71 6.02 6.18
N GLU A 236 12.25 4.88 5.65
CA GLU A 236 11.29 4.04 6.37
C GLU A 236 12.04 3.09 7.32
N LEU A 237 12.03 3.40 8.62
CA LEU A 237 12.52 2.47 9.63
C LEU A 237 11.53 1.32 9.80
N LYS A 238 11.98 0.09 9.52
CA LYS A 238 11.12 -1.08 9.71
C LYS A 238 10.95 -1.40 11.19
N HIS A 239 9.72 -1.69 11.61
CA HIS A 239 9.35 -2.00 13.00
C HIS A 239 10.22 -3.09 13.67
N HIS A 240 10.78 -4.03 12.91
CA HIS A 240 11.64 -5.10 13.43
C HIS A 240 13.10 -4.71 13.69
N HIS A 241 13.48 -3.46 13.41
CA HIS A 241 14.77 -2.87 13.78
C HIS A 241 14.73 -2.24 15.18
N LEU A 242 13.53 -2.10 15.76
CA LEU A 242 13.33 -1.59 17.12
C LEU A 242 13.44 -2.74 18.13
N GLU A 243 14.30 -2.55 19.13
CA GLU A 243 14.54 -3.49 20.22
C GLU A 243 13.39 -3.50 21.23
N ASP A 244 12.77 -2.34 21.47
CA ASP A 244 11.65 -2.18 22.41
C ASP A 244 10.32 -2.65 21.80
N GLN A 245 9.62 -3.52 22.53
CA GLN A 245 8.33 -4.09 22.14
C GLN A 245 7.23 -3.03 22.05
N SER A 246 7.23 -2.04 22.94
CA SER A 246 6.25 -0.95 22.95
C SER A 246 6.39 -0.08 21.69
N LEU A 247 7.64 0.23 21.33
CA LEU A 247 7.97 1.02 20.15
C LEU A 247 7.69 0.25 18.85
N ARG A 248 7.86 -1.09 18.85
CA ARG A 248 7.50 -1.95 17.72
C ARG A 248 5.99 -1.95 17.47
N LYS A 249 5.17 -2.13 18.51
CA LYS A 249 3.71 -2.07 18.42
C LYS A 249 3.25 -0.72 17.88
N ARG A 250 3.82 0.37 18.40
CA ARG A 250 3.54 1.74 17.97
C ARG A 250 3.95 2.00 16.52
N ALA A 251 5.16 1.58 16.11
CA ALA A 251 5.61 1.70 14.72
C ALA A 251 4.75 0.88 13.74
N LYS A 252 4.25 -0.30 14.15
CA LYS A 252 3.31 -1.10 13.36
C LYS A 252 1.97 -0.36 13.20
N TYR A 253 1.45 0.23 14.28
CA TYR A 253 0.24 1.05 14.24
C TYR A 253 0.38 2.23 13.27
N LEU A 254 1.46 3.00 13.38
CA LEU A 254 1.74 4.11 12.45
C LEU A 254 1.86 3.63 11.01
N THR A 255 2.52 2.49 10.78
CA THR A 255 2.61 1.89 9.45
C THR A 255 1.23 1.58 8.90
N LYS A 256 0.35 0.98 9.72
CA LYS A 256 -1.04 0.63 9.36
C LYS A 256 -1.88 1.87 9.05
N CYS A 257 -1.78 2.93 9.85
CA CYS A 257 -2.45 4.21 9.58
C CYS A 257 -2.02 4.78 8.23
N LYS A 258 -0.72 4.75 7.93
CA LYS A 258 -0.18 5.17 6.64
C LYS A 258 -0.66 4.27 5.49
N GLU A 259 -0.74 2.95 5.68
CA GLU A 259 -1.29 2.02 4.68
C GLU A 259 -2.77 2.29 4.40
N ALA A 260 -3.57 2.52 5.44
CA ALA A 260 -4.99 2.82 5.31
C ALA A 260 -5.23 4.13 4.54
N MET A 261 -4.50 5.18 4.90
CA MET A 261 -4.54 6.47 4.19
C MET A 261 -4.10 6.29 2.73
N TRP A 262 -3.02 5.55 2.48
CA TRP A 262 -2.53 5.28 1.13
C TRP A 262 -3.51 4.48 0.28
N LEU A 263 -4.17 3.47 0.86
CA LEU A 263 -5.18 2.67 0.18
C LEU A 263 -6.38 3.54 -0.21
N ARG A 264 -6.84 4.40 0.70
CA ARG A 264 -7.93 5.34 0.44
C ARG A 264 -7.53 6.36 -0.63
N TRP A 265 -6.39 7.03 -0.46
CA TRP A 265 -5.85 7.97 -1.43
C TRP A 265 -5.74 7.33 -2.81
N THR A 266 -5.03 6.20 -2.92
CA THR A 266 -4.86 5.50 -4.21
C THR A 266 -6.20 5.16 -4.83
N LYS A 267 -7.16 4.66 -4.05
CA LYS A 267 -8.51 4.32 -4.55
C LYS A 267 -9.25 5.55 -5.07
N GLU A 268 -9.23 6.66 -4.33
CA GLU A 268 -9.94 7.88 -4.68
C GLU A 268 -9.24 8.63 -5.82
N TYR A 269 -7.92 8.76 -5.78
CA TYR A 269 -7.10 9.40 -6.80
C TYR A 269 -7.16 8.68 -8.14
N ILE A 270 -6.99 7.35 -8.16
CA ILE A 270 -7.07 6.56 -9.40
C ILE A 270 -8.49 6.59 -9.98
N ARG A 271 -9.51 6.59 -9.12
CA ARG A 271 -10.90 6.76 -9.54
C ARG A 271 -11.15 8.18 -10.09
N GLY A 272 -10.64 9.21 -9.43
CA GLY A 272 -10.73 10.61 -9.88
C GLY A 272 -9.97 10.87 -11.18
N LEU A 273 -8.81 10.24 -11.39
CA LEU A 273 -8.10 10.22 -12.67
C LEU A 273 -8.99 9.65 -13.77
N ARG A 274 -9.58 8.47 -13.55
CA ARG A 274 -10.51 7.87 -14.52
C ARG A 274 -11.69 8.78 -14.81
N GLU A 275 -12.33 9.34 -13.77
CA GLU A 275 -13.45 10.25 -13.92
C GLU A 275 -13.05 11.49 -14.76
N ARG A 276 -11.93 12.16 -14.47
CA ARG A 276 -11.44 13.31 -15.26
C ARG A 276 -11.15 12.96 -16.72
N HIS A 277 -10.47 11.85 -16.99
CA HIS A 277 -10.17 11.40 -18.35
C HIS A 277 -11.39 10.89 -19.11
N CYS A 278 -12.46 10.50 -18.42
CA CYS A 278 -13.74 10.14 -19.01
C CYS A 278 -14.65 11.37 -19.22
N VAL A 279 -14.60 12.37 -18.34
CA VAL A 279 -15.42 13.59 -18.38
C VAL A 279 -14.96 14.56 -19.47
N ASN A 280 -13.65 14.62 -19.78
CA ASN A 280 -13.12 15.44 -20.88
C ASN A 280 -13.49 14.91 -22.28
N LYS A 281 -14.37 13.90 -22.38
CA LYS A 281 -14.95 13.43 -23.65
C LYS A 281 -16.33 14.04 -23.86
N THR A 282 -16.35 15.27 -24.33
CA THR A 282 -17.53 15.86 -24.97
C THR A 282 -17.65 15.34 -26.40
N ASP A 283 -17.80 14.02 -26.58
CA ASP A 283 -18.52 13.44 -27.72
C ASP A 283 -18.62 11.92 -27.52
N GLY A 284 -19.73 11.32 -27.93
CA GLY A 284 -20.15 9.93 -27.65
C GLY A 284 -19.28 8.79 -28.19
N SER A 285 -17.96 8.92 -28.21
CA SER A 285 -17.01 7.87 -28.56
C SER A 285 -16.82 6.88 -27.42
N LYS A 286 -17.27 5.64 -27.64
CA LYS A 286 -17.11 4.49 -26.73
C LYS A 286 -15.68 3.94 -26.66
N ASP A 287 -14.71 4.60 -27.28
CA ASP A 287 -13.32 4.14 -27.31
C ASP A 287 -12.56 4.70 -26.12
N CYS A 288 -11.84 3.82 -25.41
CA CYS A 288 -10.92 4.19 -24.35
C CYS A 288 -9.96 5.27 -24.89
N GLY A 289 -9.82 6.39 -24.17
CA GLY A 289 -9.11 7.58 -24.68
C GLY A 289 -7.60 7.43 -24.72
N LEU A 290 -7.11 6.19 -24.71
CA LEU A 290 -5.70 5.85 -24.75
C LEU A 290 -5.28 5.72 -26.21
N LYS A 291 -4.23 6.44 -26.59
CA LYS A 291 -3.60 6.29 -27.91
C LYS A 291 -2.39 5.37 -27.82
N VAL A 292 -2.08 4.69 -28.92
CA VAL A 292 -0.80 3.99 -29.06
C VAL A 292 0.33 5.03 -28.95
N GLY A 293 1.32 4.75 -28.11
CA GLY A 293 2.44 5.64 -27.80
C GLY A 293 2.25 6.45 -26.51
N GLU A 294 1.10 6.41 -25.85
CA GLU A 294 0.91 7.14 -24.59
C GLU A 294 1.53 6.42 -23.39
N VAL A 295 2.10 7.19 -22.46
CA VAL A 295 2.61 6.72 -21.17
C VAL A 295 1.46 6.63 -20.18
N VAL A 296 1.29 5.46 -19.58
CA VAL A 296 0.25 5.17 -18.60
C VAL A 296 0.84 4.66 -17.29
N ILE A 297 0.16 4.98 -16.19
CA ILE A 297 0.36 4.35 -14.89
C ILE A 297 -0.24 2.95 -14.95
N ILE A 298 0.58 1.96 -14.64
CA ILE A 298 0.19 0.56 -14.52
C ILE A 298 -0.16 0.30 -13.05
N ARG A 299 -1.37 -0.20 -12.78
CA ARG A 299 -1.71 -0.70 -11.46
C ARG A 299 -0.75 -1.82 -11.07
N GLY A 300 0.13 -1.56 -10.10
CA GLY A 300 1.04 -2.56 -9.54
C GLY A 300 0.48 -3.13 -8.23
N ASP A 301 0.64 -4.44 -8.03
CA ASP A 301 0.41 -5.10 -6.74
C ASP A 301 1.62 -4.95 -5.79
N GLU A 302 2.51 -3.99 -6.05
CA GLU A 302 3.76 -3.82 -5.31
C GLU A 302 3.55 -2.99 -4.05
N LYS A 303 4.10 -3.47 -2.93
CA LYS A 303 3.94 -2.88 -1.59
C LYS A 303 4.67 -1.54 -1.40
N ASN A 304 5.42 -1.08 -2.39
CA ASN A 304 6.21 0.14 -2.31
C ASN A 304 5.34 1.35 -2.70
N ARG A 305 4.98 2.17 -1.71
CA ARG A 305 4.08 3.33 -1.85
C ARG A 305 4.54 4.35 -2.90
N ASN A 306 5.84 4.43 -3.14
CA ASN A 306 6.45 5.47 -3.98
C ASN A 306 6.84 4.97 -5.37
N LEU A 307 6.43 3.75 -5.77
CA LEU A 307 6.85 3.13 -7.03
C LEU A 307 5.65 2.88 -7.97
N SER A 308 5.15 3.94 -8.57
CA SER A 308 4.23 3.81 -9.71
C SER A 308 4.98 3.19 -10.89
N LYS A 309 4.56 2.00 -11.32
CA LYS A 309 5.10 1.40 -12.55
C LYS A 309 4.50 2.12 -13.75
N LEU A 310 5.35 2.65 -14.61
CA LEU A 310 4.94 3.27 -15.86
C LEU A 310 5.17 2.34 -17.04
N GLY A 311 4.36 2.49 -18.08
CA GLY A 311 4.59 1.83 -19.35
C GLY A 311 4.01 2.59 -20.54
N ILE A 312 4.62 2.41 -21.70
CA ILE A 312 4.10 2.92 -22.97
C ILE A 312 3.14 1.91 -23.57
N VAL A 313 1.96 2.37 -23.97
CA VAL A 313 1.02 1.57 -24.77
C VAL A 313 1.61 1.34 -26.17
N GLN A 314 1.97 0.09 -26.49
CA GLN A 314 2.49 -0.25 -27.81
C GLN A 314 1.37 -0.75 -28.74
N GLU A 315 0.54 -1.68 -28.25
CA GLU A 315 -0.49 -2.32 -29.06
C GLU A 315 -1.75 -2.56 -28.21
N PHE A 316 -2.92 -2.44 -28.86
CA PHE A 316 -4.20 -2.74 -28.23
C PHE A 316 -4.70 -4.12 -28.64
N ILE A 317 -5.07 -4.92 -27.65
CA ILE A 317 -5.68 -6.23 -27.84
C ILE A 317 -7.19 -6.03 -27.94
N LYS A 318 -7.69 -6.03 -29.18
CA LYS A 318 -9.11 -5.93 -29.51
C LYS A 318 -9.75 -7.31 -29.51
N GLY A 319 -10.94 -7.44 -28.92
CA GLY A 319 -11.76 -8.64 -29.06
C GLY A 319 -12.43 -8.73 -30.43
N LYS A 320 -13.14 -9.83 -30.69
CA LYS A 320 -13.90 -10.04 -31.94
C LYS A 320 -14.94 -8.94 -32.20
N ASP A 321 -15.43 -8.30 -31.15
CA ASP A 321 -16.41 -7.20 -31.20
C ASP A 321 -15.78 -5.82 -31.46
N GLY A 322 -14.47 -5.75 -31.74
CA GLY A 322 -13.73 -4.49 -31.92
C GLY A 322 -13.38 -3.74 -30.63
N ILE A 323 -13.94 -4.14 -29.48
CA ILE A 323 -13.69 -3.51 -28.18
C ILE A 323 -12.29 -3.86 -27.66
N VAL A 324 -11.53 -2.83 -27.26
CA VAL A 324 -10.22 -2.97 -26.61
C VAL A 324 -10.41 -3.47 -25.18
N ARG A 325 -9.90 -4.67 -24.86
CA ARG A 325 -9.99 -5.26 -23.51
C ARG A 325 -8.63 -5.35 -22.81
N GLY A 326 -7.54 -5.33 -23.57
CA GLY A 326 -6.17 -5.29 -23.03
C GLY A 326 -5.25 -4.43 -23.88
N ALA A 327 -4.10 -4.07 -23.31
CA ALA A 327 -3.01 -3.44 -24.04
C ALA A 327 -1.68 -4.10 -23.70
N LYS A 328 -0.81 -4.16 -24.71
CA LYS A 328 0.60 -4.55 -24.57
C LYS A 328 1.41 -3.30 -24.30
N LEU A 329 2.14 -3.33 -23.20
CA LEU A 329 2.87 -2.21 -22.66
C LEU A 329 4.37 -2.49 -22.70
N ARG A 330 5.15 -1.46 -22.93
CA ARG A 330 6.60 -1.49 -22.74
C ARG A 330 6.95 -0.83 -21.41
N ALA A 331 7.42 -1.63 -20.45
CA ALA A 331 7.94 -1.18 -19.17
C ALA A 331 9.47 -1.41 -19.15
N GLY A 332 10.23 -0.39 -19.55
CA GLY A 332 11.68 -0.47 -19.71
C GLY A 332 12.11 -1.50 -20.77
N LYS A 333 12.84 -2.53 -20.35
CA LYS A 333 13.28 -3.65 -21.21
C LYS A 333 12.25 -4.80 -21.30
N SER A 334 11.17 -4.74 -20.52
CA SER A 334 10.17 -5.80 -20.45
C SER A 334 8.86 -5.38 -21.12
N TYR A 335 8.17 -6.36 -21.70
CA TYR A 335 6.82 -6.20 -22.24
C TYR A 335 5.81 -6.80 -21.26
N LEU A 336 4.73 -6.08 -21.01
CA LEU A 336 3.67 -6.49 -20.08
C LEU A 336 2.31 -6.39 -20.76
N GLU A 337 1.48 -7.41 -20.62
CA GLU A 337 0.09 -7.35 -21.07
C GLU A 337 -0.81 -7.10 -19.87
N ARG A 338 -1.64 -6.05 -19.97
CA ARG A 338 -2.56 -5.69 -18.89
C ARG A 338 -3.94 -5.33 -19.42
N PRO A 339 -5.02 -5.68 -18.69
CA PRO A 339 -6.35 -5.20 -19.00
C PRO A 339 -6.40 -3.66 -19.00
N VAL A 340 -7.14 -3.07 -19.92
CA VAL A 340 -7.28 -1.59 -20.02
C VAL A 340 -7.79 -0.98 -18.72
N GLN A 341 -8.61 -1.72 -17.96
CA GLN A 341 -9.09 -1.29 -16.65
C GLN A 341 -7.98 -1.06 -15.60
N HIS A 342 -6.76 -1.55 -15.82
CA HIS A 342 -5.61 -1.37 -14.92
C HIS A 342 -4.61 -0.32 -15.44
N LEU A 343 -4.98 0.40 -16.50
CA LEU A 343 -4.18 1.45 -17.13
C LEU A 343 -4.82 2.79 -16.89
N TYR A 344 -4.03 3.72 -16.38
CA TYR A 344 -4.48 5.06 -16.05
C TYR A 344 -3.59 6.06 -16.77
N PRO A 345 -4.15 6.98 -17.58
CA PRO A 345 -3.38 8.07 -18.15
C PRO A 345 -2.77 8.94 -17.05
N LEU A 346 -1.68 9.64 -17.39
CA LEU A 346 -1.04 10.62 -16.51
C LEU A 346 -1.91 11.89 -16.38
N GLU A 347 -1.73 12.64 -15.29
CA GLU A 347 -2.53 13.85 -15.01
C GLU A 347 -2.35 14.93 -16.09
N LEU A 348 -1.13 15.04 -16.62
CA LEU A 348 -0.80 15.93 -17.71
C LEU A 348 -0.41 15.07 -18.92
N SER A 349 -1.18 15.21 -20.00
CA SER A 349 -0.65 14.87 -21.32
C SER A 349 0.41 15.92 -21.62
N CYS A 350 1.61 15.51 -22.02
CA CYS A 350 2.47 16.44 -22.74
C CYS A 350 1.64 16.90 -23.93
N ASP A 351 1.32 18.19 -23.98
CA ASP A 351 0.61 18.77 -25.10
C ASP A 351 1.45 18.41 -26.32
N LYS A 352 0.96 17.44 -27.11
CA LYS A 352 1.47 17.33 -28.48
C LYS A 352 1.28 18.73 -29.03
N PRO A 353 2.32 19.37 -29.59
CA PRO A 353 2.08 20.59 -30.33
C PRO A 353 0.93 20.25 -31.25
N ILE A 354 -0.18 20.96 -31.08
CA ILE A 354 -1.27 20.91 -32.03
C ILE A 354 -0.54 21.25 -33.31
N GLU A 355 -0.31 20.26 -34.18
CA GLU A 355 -0.17 20.52 -35.59
C GLU A 355 -1.52 21.15 -35.91
N LEU A 356 -1.61 22.46 -35.68
CA LEU A 356 -2.45 23.32 -36.46
C LEU A 356 -2.04 22.87 -37.84
N GLU A 357 -2.94 22.18 -38.53
CA GLU A 357 -2.90 22.11 -39.97
C GLU A 357 -2.79 23.57 -40.38
N ARG A 358 -1.56 24.06 -40.52
CA ARG A 358 -1.26 25.18 -41.37
C ARG A 358 -1.67 24.58 -42.69
N GLU A 359 -2.93 24.83 -43.07
CA GLU A 359 -3.30 24.87 -44.47
C GLU A 359 -2.11 25.54 -45.14
N LYS A 360 -1.36 24.76 -45.92
CA LYS A 360 -0.45 25.33 -46.88
C LYS A 360 -1.39 26.05 -47.84
N SER A 361 -1.76 27.28 -47.50
CA SER A 361 -2.14 28.24 -48.51
C SER A 361 -0.87 28.45 -49.30
N ASP A 362 -0.74 27.67 -50.37
CA ASP A 362 0.20 27.97 -51.43
C ASP A 362 -0.13 29.42 -51.82
N LEU A 363 0.73 30.35 -51.42
CA LEU A 363 0.61 31.76 -51.74
C LEU A 363 0.44 31.86 -53.25
N ASN A 364 -0.68 32.45 -53.69
CA ASN A 364 -1.03 32.55 -55.10
C ASN A 364 0.14 33.17 -55.89
N PRO A 365 0.81 32.41 -56.79
CA PRO A 365 1.95 32.93 -57.54
C PRO A 365 1.58 34.02 -58.54
N GLU A 366 0.29 34.29 -58.76
CA GLU A 366 -0.20 35.37 -59.63
C GLU A 366 -0.74 36.60 -58.88
N ALA A 367 -0.44 36.76 -57.59
CA ALA A 367 -0.79 38.00 -56.89
C ALA A 367 0.03 39.17 -57.45
N SER A 368 -0.63 40.10 -58.16
CA SER A 368 -0.02 41.31 -58.69
C SER A 368 0.69 42.10 -57.59
N VAL A 369 1.94 42.48 -57.85
CA VAL A 369 2.82 43.26 -56.94
C VAL A 369 2.21 44.60 -56.56
#